data_AF-A0AAQ3Y777-F1
#
_entry.id   AF-A0AAQ3Y777-F1
#
_cell.length_a   1.000
_cell.length_b   1.000
_cell.length_c   1.000
_cell.angle_alpha   90.00
_cell.angle_beta   90.00
_cell.angle_gamma   90.00
#
_symmetry.space_group_name_H-M   'P 1'
#
loop_
_entity.id
_entity.type
_entity.pdbx_description
1 polymer ?
#
loop_
_entity_poly.entity_id
_entity_poly.type
_entity_poly.pdbx_seq_one_letter_code
_entity_poly.pdbx_strand_id
1 'polypeptide(L)'
;MEKVTTKQRQIIQVEGIGKEKNLAFANALNQIHNRVLKEKSDVIVRIEPLDIQIVKAEQETFTERFLFFFLPRTRVDYRVLLDVEVEITLIEMETVAFVEKRVTDPNGLPIPFGKKKRMHKEAN
;
A
#
# COMPACT_ATOMS: atom_id res chain seq x y z
N MET A 1 11.75 -15.75 -20.59
CA MET A 1 11.20 -14.66 -19.77
C MET A 1 11.57 -14.98 -18.34
N GLU A 2 12.33 -14.10 -17.70
CA GLU A 2 12.82 -14.33 -16.34
C GLU A 2 11.68 -14.13 -15.35
N LYS A 3 11.53 -15.07 -14.41
CA LYS A 3 10.48 -15.00 -13.40
C LYS A 3 10.95 -14.08 -12.28
N VAL A 4 10.45 -12.84 -12.29
CA VAL A 4 10.81 -11.80 -11.30
C VAL A 4 9.88 -11.76 -10.09
N THR A 5 8.89 -12.66 -10.03
CA THR A 5 7.88 -12.68 -8.96
C THR A 5 8.13 -13.78 -7.95
N THR A 6 8.15 -13.38 -6.68
CA THR A 6 8.27 -14.27 -5.52
C THR A 6 6.98 -14.23 -4.71
N LYS A 7 6.58 -15.40 -4.20
CA LYS A 7 5.41 -15.54 -3.31
C LYS A 7 5.90 -15.77 -1.89
N GLN A 8 5.33 -15.04 -0.94
CA GLN A 8 5.62 -15.17 0.49
C GLN A 8 4.32 -15.31 1.26
N ARG A 9 4.33 -16.15 2.30
CA ARG A 9 3.19 -16.29 3.21
C ARG A 9 3.54 -15.76 4.57
N GLN A 10 2.61 -15.06 5.19
CA GLN A 10 2.75 -14.58 6.56
C GLN A 10 1.39 -14.44 7.23
N ILE A 11 1.39 -14.52 8.56
CA ILE A 11 0.22 -14.26 9.37
C ILE A 11 0.33 -12.82 9.89
N ILE A 12 -0.73 -12.05 9.72
CA ILE A 12 -0.81 -10.68 10.22
C ILE A 12 -2.01 -10.55 11.14
N GLN A 13 -1.84 -9.78 12.22
CA GLN A 13 -2.92 -9.44 13.12
C GLN A 13 -3.53 -8.09 12.75
N VAL A 14 -4.85 -8.05 12.59
CA VAL A 14 -5.61 -6.84 12.27
C VAL A 14 -6.77 -6.66 13.23
N GLU A 15 -7.11 -5.41 13.53
CA GLU A 15 -8.19 -5.05 14.44
C GLU A 15 -9.25 -4.25 13.68
N GLY A 16 -10.53 -4.46 13.96
CA GLY A 16 -11.61 -3.66 13.41
C GLY A 16 -12.67 -3.31 14.43
N ILE A 17 -13.19 -2.08 14.34
CA ILE A 17 -14.26 -1.58 15.19
C ILE A 17 -15.40 -1.11 14.30
N GLY A 18 -16.65 -1.37 14.69
CA GLY A 18 -17.82 -0.91 13.94
C GLY A 18 -19.11 -0.98 14.75
N LYS A 19 -20.11 -0.18 14.37
CA LYS A 19 -21.45 -0.18 14.98
C LYS A 19 -22.28 -1.41 14.61
N GLU A 20 -21.84 -2.11 13.56
CA GLU A 20 -22.41 -3.37 13.10
C GLU A 20 -21.29 -4.39 12.96
N LYS A 21 -21.63 -5.68 13.10
CA LYS A 21 -20.67 -6.79 12.96
C LYS A 21 -19.92 -6.72 11.64
N ASN A 22 -20.65 -6.61 10.53
CA ASN A 22 -20.06 -6.56 9.19
C ASN A 22 -19.11 -5.38 9.02
N LEU A 23 -19.43 -4.23 9.60
CA LEU A 23 -18.59 -3.05 9.54
C LEU A 23 -17.28 -3.25 10.32
N ALA A 24 -17.33 -3.89 11.50
CA ALA A 24 -16.14 -4.21 12.27
C ALA A 24 -15.19 -5.13 11.48
N PHE A 25 -15.72 -6.18 10.85
CA PHE A 25 -14.93 -7.08 9.99
C PHE A 25 -14.36 -6.36 8.76
N ALA A 26 -15.17 -5.57 8.05
CA ALA A 26 -14.70 -4.81 6.88
C ALA A 26 -13.57 -3.85 7.26
N ASN A 27 -13.68 -3.16 8.40
CA ASN A 27 -12.65 -2.28 8.90
C ASN A 27 -11.35 -3.01 9.25
N ALA A 28 -11.43 -4.23 9.81
CA ALA A 28 -10.26 -5.06 10.08
C ALA A 28 -9.56 -5.48 8.78
N LEU A 29 -10.30 -5.99 7.79
CA LEU A 29 -9.75 -6.45 6.51
C LEU A 29 -9.11 -5.31 5.71
N ASN A 30 -9.66 -4.09 5.77
CA ASN A 30 -9.07 -2.93 5.12
C ASN A 30 -7.66 -2.58 5.65
N GLN A 31 -7.32 -2.99 6.88
CA GLN A 31 -6.00 -2.74 7.45
C GLN A 31 -4.93 -3.69 6.92
N ILE A 32 -5.30 -4.84 6.32
CA ILE A 32 -4.37 -5.83 5.76
C ILE A 32 -3.39 -5.16 4.79
N HIS A 33 -3.93 -4.36 3.85
CA HIS A 33 -3.13 -3.72 2.82
C HIS A 33 -2.05 -2.81 3.42
N ASN A 34 -2.44 -1.94 4.35
CA ASN A 34 -1.53 -1.01 5.02
C ASN A 34 -0.50 -1.72 5.90
N ARG A 35 -0.87 -2.87 6.49
CA ARG A 35 0.04 -3.65 7.33
C ARG A 35 1.15 -4.29 6.49
N VAL A 36 0.75 -4.94 5.39
CA VAL A 36 1.69 -5.57 4.45
C VAL A 36 2.63 -4.54 3.82
N LEU A 37 2.12 -3.37 3.43
CA LEU A 37 2.93 -2.29 2.85
C LEU A 37 4.01 -1.74 3.79
N LYS A 38 3.77 -1.73 5.11
CA LYS A 38 4.73 -1.20 6.09
C LYS A 38 5.92 -2.14 6.31
N GLU A 39 5.77 -3.43 6.03
CA GLU A 39 6.77 -4.45 6.32
C GLU A 39 7.74 -4.72 5.16
N LYS A 40 7.41 -4.28 3.94
CA LYS A 40 8.15 -4.62 2.72
C LYS A 40 8.51 -3.37 1.91
N SER A 41 9.75 -3.30 1.43
CA SER A 41 10.23 -2.26 0.52
C SER A 41 10.03 -2.60 -0.96
N ASP A 42 9.77 -3.87 -1.27
CA ASP A 42 9.55 -4.37 -2.63
C ASP A 42 8.19 -3.97 -3.19
N VAL A 43 8.05 -4.08 -4.52
CA VAL A 43 6.79 -3.80 -5.20
C VAL A 43 5.81 -4.96 -4.97
N ILE A 44 4.73 -4.68 -4.23
CA ILE A 44 3.65 -5.64 -4.00
C ILE A 44 2.72 -5.66 -5.21
N VAL A 45 2.58 -6.84 -5.84
CA VAL A 45 1.71 -7.05 -7.01
C VAL A 45 0.32 -7.50 -6.56
N ARG A 46 0.25 -8.39 -5.57
CA ARG A 46 -0.99 -8.99 -5.10
C ARG A 46 -0.89 -9.38 -3.64
N ILE A 47 -1.96 -9.14 -2.89
CA ILE A 47 -2.18 -9.65 -1.55
C ILE A 47 -3.44 -10.50 -1.61
N GLU A 48 -3.34 -11.74 -1.19
CA GLU A 48 -4.48 -12.66 -1.12
C GLU A 48 -4.62 -13.19 0.31
N PRO A 49 -5.75 -12.94 0.99
CA PRO A 49 -6.06 -13.63 2.23
C PRO A 49 -6.39 -15.09 1.93
N LEU A 50 -5.67 -16.00 2.60
CA LEU A 50 -5.86 -17.45 2.48
C LEU A 50 -6.79 -17.99 3.57
N ASP A 51 -6.57 -17.56 4.81
CA ASP A 51 -7.34 -17.97 5.97
C ASP A 51 -7.52 -16.82 6.96
N ILE A 52 -8.61 -16.86 7.75
CA ILE A 52 -8.94 -15.84 8.76
C ILE A 52 -9.36 -16.54 10.04
N GLN A 53 -8.65 -16.25 11.13
CA GLN A 53 -8.94 -16.74 12.46
C GLN A 53 -9.36 -15.59 13.37
N ILE A 54 -10.45 -15.80 14.11
CA ILE A 54 -10.94 -14.81 15.07
C ILE A 54 -10.22 -15.04 16.40
N VAL A 55 -9.35 -14.11 16.77
CA VAL A 55 -8.66 -14.13 18.06
C VAL A 55 -9.58 -13.58 19.15
N LYS A 56 -10.30 -12.49 18.84
CA LYS A 56 -11.19 -11.82 19.79
C LYS A 56 -12.40 -11.22 19.07
N ALA A 57 -13.58 -11.33 19.69
CA ALA A 57 -14.79 -10.67 19.24
C ALA A 57 -15.57 -10.16 20.46
N GLU A 58 -15.63 -8.84 20.61
CA GLU A 58 -16.29 -8.17 21.73
C GLU A 58 -17.48 -7.36 21.23
N GLN A 59 -18.53 -7.32 22.04
CA GLN A 59 -19.68 -6.47 21.85
C GLN A 59 -19.85 -5.61 23.11
N GLU A 60 -19.71 -4.31 22.96
CA GLU A 60 -19.97 -3.33 24.01
C GLU A 60 -21.34 -2.71 23.77
N THR A 61 -22.20 -2.76 24.78
CA THR A 61 -23.54 -2.17 24.70
C THR A 61 -23.69 -1.11 25.77
N PHE A 62 -23.99 0.11 25.34
CA PHE A 62 -24.11 1.26 26.23
C PHE A 62 -25.43 1.98 25.98
N THR A 63 -26.05 2.44 27.07
CA THR A 63 -27.29 3.22 26.99
C THR A 63 -26.93 4.67 27.25
N GLU A 64 -26.95 5.48 26.20
CA GLU A 64 -26.80 6.92 26.34
C GLU A 64 -28.12 7.51 26.86
N ARG A 65 -28.04 8.31 27.92
CA ARG A 65 -29.20 9.05 28.44
C ARG A 65 -29.13 10.47 27.88
N PHE A 66 -29.71 10.67 26.69
CA PHE A 66 -29.82 12.02 26.14
C PHE A 66 -30.95 12.77 26.85
N LEU A 67 -30.65 13.98 27.32
CA LEU A 67 -31.54 14.88 28.08
C LEU A 67 -32.22 14.22 29.29
N PHE A 68 -31.44 14.03 30.35
CA PHE A 68 -31.83 13.67 31.73
C PHE A 68 -32.52 12.31 31.93
N PHE A 69 -33.65 12.00 31.30
CA PHE A 69 -34.31 10.69 31.39
C PHE A 69 -35.19 10.36 30.17
N PHE A 70 -35.28 11.25 29.17
CA PHE A 70 -36.41 11.25 28.26
C PHE A 70 -36.19 10.48 26.95
N LEU A 71 -34.94 10.22 26.55
CA LEU A 71 -34.64 9.50 25.30
C LEU A 71 -33.42 8.57 25.48
N PRO A 72 -33.59 7.42 26.18
CA PRO A 72 -32.52 6.43 26.23
C PRO A 72 -32.25 5.89 24.83
N ARG A 73 -31.03 6.03 24.34
CA ARG A 73 -30.57 5.43 23.09
C ARG A 73 -29.55 4.35 23.40
N THR A 74 -29.90 3.11 23.06
CA THR A 74 -28.93 2.00 23.10
C THR A 74 -28.01 2.10 21.91
N ARG A 75 -26.71 2.06 22.16
CA ARG A 75 -25.67 1.90 21.15
C ARG A 75 -24.91 0.61 21.40
N VAL A 76 -24.46 0.03 20.30
CA VAL A 76 -23.70 -1.21 20.28
C VAL A 76 -22.46 -0.95 19.45
N ASP A 77 -21.30 -1.23 20.03
CA ASP A 77 -20.03 -1.22 19.33
C ASP A 77 -19.47 -2.64 19.31
N TYR A 78 -18.99 -3.05 18.15
CA TYR A 78 -18.35 -4.33 17.92
C TYR A 78 -16.87 -4.12 17.69
N ARG A 79 -16.05 -4.95 18.35
CA ARG A 79 -14.60 -4.97 18.18
C ARG A 79 -14.16 -6.38 17.84
N VAL A 80 -13.35 -6.51 16.79
CA VAL A 80 -12.81 -7.80 16.36
C VAL A 80 -11.30 -7.72 16.22
N LEU A 81 -10.62 -8.78 16.65
CA LEU A 81 -9.19 -9.01 16.43
C LEU A 81 -9.06 -10.30 15.63
N LEU A 82 -8.40 -10.19 14.48
CA LEU A 82 -8.28 -11.26 13.51
C LEU A 82 -6.81 -11.55 13.22
N ASP A 83 -6.46 -12.83 13.18
CA ASP A 83 -5.22 -13.29 12.59
C ASP A 83 -5.53 -13.75 11.16
N VAL A 84 -4.86 -13.16 10.18
CA VAL A 84 -5.11 -13.39 8.76
C VAL A 84 -3.85 -13.95 8.12
N GLU A 85 -3.94 -15.15 7.57
CA GLU A 85 -2.89 -15.71 6.73
C GLU A 85 -3.00 -15.07 5.34
N VAL A 86 -1.93 -14.41 4.89
CA VAL A 86 -1.88 -13.76 3.58
C VAL A 86 -0.76 -14.33 2.73
N GLU A 87 -1.06 -14.56 1.45
CA GLU A 87 -0.07 -14.77 0.40
C GLU A 87 0.20 -13.46 -0.32
N ILE A 88 1.46 -13.03 -0.32
CA ILE A 88 1.92 -11.79 -0.93
C ILE A 88 2.77 -12.16 -2.14
N THR A 89 2.43 -11.60 -3.30
CA THR A 89 3.26 -11.69 -4.50
C THR A 89 4.04 -10.39 -4.66
N LEU A 90 5.37 -10.50 -4.70
CA LEU A 90 6.33 -9.40 -4.73
C LEU A 90 7.14 -9.44 -6.02
N ILE A 91 7.59 -8.28 -6.48
CA ILE A 91 8.68 -8.16 -7.45
C ILE A 91 9.92 -7.72 -6.68
N GLU A 92 10.95 -8.56 -6.67
CA GLU A 92 12.22 -8.25 -6.01
C GLU A 92 12.98 -7.23 -6.86
N MET A 93 13.00 -5.97 -6.41
CA MET A 93 13.56 -4.87 -7.21
C MET A 93 15.05 -5.06 -7.50
N GLU A 94 15.78 -5.72 -6.60
CA GLU A 94 17.21 -6.00 -6.76
C GLU A 94 17.51 -6.92 -7.95
N THR A 95 16.55 -7.76 -8.34
CA THR A 95 16.70 -8.69 -9.47
C THR A 95 16.46 -8.00 -10.83
N VAL A 96 15.90 -6.78 -10.83
CA VAL A 96 15.56 -6.08 -12.06
C VAL A 96 16.76 -5.29 -12.58
N ALA A 97 17.38 -5.78 -13.65
CA ALA A 97 18.48 -5.09 -14.32
C ALA A 97 17.99 -3.89 -15.14
N PHE A 98 18.26 -2.68 -14.66
CA PHE A 98 17.99 -1.45 -15.40
C PHE A 98 19.14 -1.14 -16.38
N VAL A 99 18.79 -0.86 -17.64
CA VAL A 99 19.77 -0.39 -18.63
C VAL A 99 19.82 1.13 -18.61
N GLU A 100 20.97 1.69 -18.22
CA GLU A 100 21.18 3.14 -18.20
C GLU A 100 21.22 3.69 -19.63
N LYS A 101 20.25 4.54 -19.99
CA LYS A 101 20.25 5.29 -21.24
C LYS A 101 20.45 6.77 -20.93
N ARG A 102 21.64 7.30 -21.24
CA ARG A 102 21.91 8.74 -21.15
C ARG A 102 21.28 9.46 -22.34
N VAL A 103 20.34 10.35 -22.06
CA VAL A 103 19.73 11.24 -23.05
C VAL A 103 20.25 12.65 -22.80
N THR A 104 20.84 13.28 -23.82
CA THR A 104 21.51 14.58 -23.70
C THR A 104 20.54 15.74 -23.51
N ASP A 105 19.34 15.67 -24.08
CA ASP A 105 18.26 16.62 -23.83
C ASP A 105 16.89 15.98 -24.16
N PRO A 106 16.06 15.61 -23.16
CA PRO A 106 14.77 14.95 -23.41
C PRO A 106 13.73 15.85 -24.08
N ASN A 107 13.83 17.16 -23.89
CA ASN A 107 12.87 18.17 -24.37
C ASN A 107 13.54 19.26 -25.23
N GLY A 108 14.80 19.06 -25.61
CA GLY A 108 15.58 20.03 -26.34
C GLY A 108 15.03 20.28 -27.73
N LEU A 109 14.63 21.52 -28.00
CA LEU A 109 14.41 21.97 -29.36
C LEU A 109 15.78 21.89 -30.09
N PRO A 110 15.87 21.23 -31.26
CA PRO A 110 17.12 21.16 -32.01
C PRO A 110 17.46 22.58 -32.49
N ILE A 111 18.35 23.28 -31.78
CA ILE A 111 18.69 24.65 -32.14
C ILE A 111 19.72 24.63 -33.27
N PRO A 112 19.43 25.18 -34.46
CA PRO A 112 20.34 25.18 -35.59
C PRO A 112 21.32 26.36 -35.48
N PHE A 113 22.08 26.47 -34.38
CA PHE A 113 23.13 27.48 -34.31
C PHE A 113 24.43 26.95 -34.92
N GLY A 114 24.73 27.49 -36.09
CA GLY A 114 25.81 27.08 -36.99
C GLY A 114 27.18 27.06 -36.32
N LYS A 115 27.94 26.01 -36.65
CA LYS A 115 29.37 25.89 -36.38
C LYS A 115 30.11 27.05 -37.06
N LYS A 116 30.34 28.16 -36.36
CA LYS A 116 31.31 29.18 -36.80
C LYS A 116 32.72 28.59 -36.66
N LYS A 117 33.23 28.06 -37.77
CA LYS A 117 34.63 27.66 -37.95
C LYS A 117 35.49 28.92 -37.74
N ARG A 118 36.21 29.00 -36.62
CA ARG A 118 37.25 30.02 -36.43
C ARG A 118 38.38 29.70 -37.42
N MET A 119 38.42 30.43 -38.53
CA MET A 119 39.60 30.47 -39.40
C MET A 119 40.67 31.30 -38.67
N HIS A 120 41.72 30.64 -38.20
CA HIS A 120 42.96 31.31 -37.85
C HIS A 120 43.55 31.87 -39.15
N LYS A 121 43.67 33.20 -39.22
CA LYS A 121 44.43 33.89 -40.26
C LYS A 121 45.82 34.12 -39.66
N GLU A 122 46.80 33.33 -40.07
CA GLU A 122 48.21 33.64 -39.83
C GLU A 122 48.55 34.92 -40.60
N ALA A 123 49.05 35.92 -39.87
CA ALA A 123 49.64 37.11 -40.45
C ALA A 123 51.13 36.85 -40.66
N ASN A 124 51.59 37.07 -41.88
CA ASN A 124 52.99 37.07 -42.28
C ASN A 124 53.61 38.45 -41.99
#